data_AF-A0AAV3AAK3-F1
#
_entry.id   AF-A0AAV3AAK3-F1
#
_cell.length_a   1.000
_cell.length_b   1.000
_cell.length_c   1.000
_cell.angle_alpha   90.00
_cell.angle_beta   90.00
_cell.angle_gamma   90.00
#
_symmetry.space_group_name_H-M   'P 1'
#
loop_
_entity.id
_entity.type
_entity.pdbx_description
1 polymer ?
#
loop_
_entity_poly.entity_id
_entity_poly.type
_entity_poly.pdbx_seq_one_letter_code
_entity_poly.pdbx_strand_id
1 'polypeptide(L)'
;MQIFYSIQNKILEKNADSELLKKNINHSMDIASLILREQKESRAMEKRLSEIKEKRMVLKENSTALMSELQSIVDELRLQNEPKEQKLKKIYGYVQKEMDATFILQNIFQRLVHASQVNWVEDPKLRDAVIKAGKNLLCF
;
A
#
# COMPACT_ATOMS: atom_id res chain seq x y z
N MET A 1 -14.30 51.17 -11.54
CA MET A 1 -14.59 52.43 -10.82
C MET A 1 -15.82 53.15 -11.38
N GLN A 2 -15.92 53.43 -12.69
CA GLN A 2 -17.08 54.17 -13.26
C GLN A 2 -18.44 53.54 -12.95
N ILE A 3 -18.59 52.21 -13.05
CA ILE A 3 -19.86 51.53 -12.75
C ILE A 3 -20.27 51.70 -11.28
N PHE A 4 -19.32 51.58 -10.34
CA PHE A 4 -19.57 51.78 -8.92
C PHE A 4 -20.02 53.21 -8.63
N TYR A 5 -19.33 54.20 -9.19
CA TYR A 5 -19.72 55.61 -9.07
C TYR A 5 -21.09 55.90 -9.69
N SER A 6 -21.41 55.33 -10.85
CA SER A 6 -22.73 55.49 -11.47
C SER A 6 -23.85 54.89 -10.62
N ILE A 7 -23.63 53.72 -10.04
CA ILE A 7 -24.59 53.09 -9.11
C ILE A 7 -24.74 53.93 -7.84
N GLN A 8 -23.63 54.38 -7.26
CA GLN A 8 -23.63 55.22 -6.06
C GLN A 8 -24.40 56.52 -6.28
N ASN A 9 -24.19 57.19 -7.41
CA ASN A 9 -24.92 58.42 -7.76
C ASN A 9 -26.41 58.14 -7.94
N LYS A 10 -26.78 57.04 -8.59
CA LYS A 10 -28.19 56.67 -8.81
C LYS A 10 -28.92 56.33 -7.51
N ILE A 11 -28.22 55.82 -6.50
CA ILE A 11 -28.75 55.56 -5.15
C ILE A 11 -29.04 56.88 -4.38
N LEU A 12 -28.32 57.96 -4.70
CA LEU A 12 -28.47 59.27 -4.05
C LEU A 12 -29.66 60.08 -4.60
N GLU A 13 -30.21 59.71 -5.76
CA GLU A 13 -31.31 60.43 -6.42
C GLU A 13 -32.66 60.37 -5.67
N LYS A 14 -32.79 59.49 -4.66
CA LYS A 14 -33.98 59.35 -3.78
C LYS A 14 -35.33 59.25 -4.52
N ASN A 15 -35.31 58.69 -5.74
CA ASN A 15 -36.49 58.36 -6.53
C ASN A 15 -36.89 56.87 -6.35
N ALA A 16 -38.05 56.47 -6.90
CA ALA A 16 -38.56 55.10 -6.78
C ALA A 16 -37.56 54.04 -7.27
N ASP A 17 -36.84 54.32 -8.36
CA ASP A 17 -35.80 53.43 -8.91
C ASP A 17 -34.61 53.28 -7.95
N SER A 18 -34.20 54.36 -7.28
CA SER A 18 -33.13 54.35 -6.30
C SER A 18 -33.48 53.52 -5.05
N GLU A 19 -34.73 53.54 -4.60
CA GLU A 19 -35.21 52.73 -3.48
C GLU A 19 -35.31 51.24 -3.86
N LEU A 20 -35.77 50.94 -5.07
CA LEU A 20 -35.74 49.58 -5.62
C LEU A 20 -34.31 49.04 -5.69
N LEU A 21 -33.37 49.87 -6.17
CA LEU A 21 -31.96 49.52 -6.28
C LEU A 21 -31.33 49.25 -4.91
N LYS A 22 -31.58 50.09 -3.89
CA LYS A 22 -31.15 49.86 -2.50
C LYS A 22 -31.71 48.55 -1.95
N LYS A 23 -33.00 48.29 -2.15
CA LYS A 23 -33.66 47.04 -1.70
C LYS A 23 -32.98 45.81 -2.32
N ASN A 24 -32.69 45.84 -3.61
CA ASN A 24 -32.02 44.74 -4.31
C ASN A 24 -30.57 44.54 -3.84
N ILE A 25 -29.83 45.63 -3.58
CA ILE A 25 -28.48 45.56 -3.05
C ILE A 25 -28.48 44.96 -1.64
N ASN A 26 -29.36 45.45 -0.75
CA ASN A 26 -29.48 44.91 0.60
C ASN A 26 -29.83 43.42 0.58
N HIS A 27 -30.82 43.03 -0.23
CA HIS A 27 -31.19 41.63 -0.38
C HIS A 27 -30.02 40.78 -0.91
N SER A 28 -29.25 41.30 -1.86
CA SER A 28 -28.06 40.62 -2.39
C SER A 28 -26.96 40.48 -1.32
N MET A 29 -26.78 41.47 -0.43
CA MET A 29 -25.87 41.39 0.71
C MET A 29 -26.34 40.38 1.76
N ASP A 30 -27.65 40.29 2.01
CA ASP A 30 -28.22 39.29 2.92
C ASP A 30 -27.95 37.87 2.39
N ILE A 31 -28.23 37.63 1.10
CA ILE A 31 -27.94 36.35 0.45
C ILE A 31 -26.44 36.03 0.51
N ALA A 32 -25.56 36.99 0.21
CA ALA A 32 -24.12 36.79 0.27
C ALA A 32 -23.65 36.43 1.70
N SER A 33 -24.25 37.05 2.71
CA SER A 33 -23.96 36.75 4.12
C SER A 33 -24.39 35.35 4.51
N LEU A 34 -25.57 34.91 4.04
CA LEU A 34 -26.04 33.54 4.21
C LEU A 34 -25.09 32.54 3.53
N ILE A 35 -24.75 32.76 2.26
CA ILE A 35 -23.80 31.91 1.52
C ILE A 35 -22.47 31.79 2.26
N LEU A 36 -21.93 32.91 2.76
CA LEU A 36 -20.66 32.90 3.49
C LEU A 36 -20.76 32.11 4.80
N ARG A 37 -21.89 32.17 5.50
CA ARG A 37 -22.14 31.38 6.71
C ARG A 37 -22.19 29.89 6.38
N GLU A 38 -23.01 29.49 5.40
CA GLU A 38 -23.14 28.08 4.99
C GLU A 38 -21.80 27.52 4.50
N GLN A 39 -20.99 28.31 3.78
CA GLN A 39 -19.64 27.91 3.36
C GLN A 39 -18.70 27.68 4.55
N LYS A 40 -18.77 28.51 5.59
CA LYS A 40 -17.97 28.32 6.81
C LYS A 40 -18.37 27.04 7.54
N GLU A 41 -19.68 26.79 7.66
CA GLU A 41 -20.19 25.57 8.29
C GLU A 41 -19.80 24.31 7.50
N SER A 42 -19.93 24.35 6.17
CA SER A 42 -19.51 23.28 5.28
C SER A 42 -18.02 22.95 5.46
N ARG A 43 -17.14 23.96 5.45
CA ARG A 43 -15.70 23.75 5.72
C ARG A 43 -15.43 23.16 7.10
N ALA A 44 -16.17 23.59 8.12
CA ALA A 44 -16.04 23.04 9.47
C ALA A 44 -16.47 21.56 9.51
N MET A 45 -17.54 21.18 8.80
CA MET A 45 -17.95 19.78 8.69
C MET A 45 -16.94 18.94 7.91
N GLU A 46 -16.40 19.45 6.80
CA GLU A 46 -15.35 18.78 6.02
C GLU A 46 -14.11 18.51 6.87
N LYS A 47 -13.70 19.47 7.70
CA LYS A 47 -12.58 19.28 8.63
C LYS A 47 -12.88 18.16 9.64
N ARG A 48 -14.05 18.16 10.26
CA ARG A 48 -14.47 17.09 11.20
C ARG A 48 -14.51 15.73 10.52
N LEU A 49 -14.99 15.66 9.28
CA LEU A 49 -15.02 14.43 8.50
C LEU A 49 -13.60 13.90 8.25
N SER A 50 -12.66 14.77 7.90
CA SER A 50 -11.25 14.41 7.72
C SER A 50 -10.63 13.86 9.02
N GLU A 51 -10.87 14.51 10.16
CA GLU A 51 -10.40 14.04 11.47
C GLU A 51 -10.97 12.65 11.83
N ILE A 52 -12.24 12.39 11.52
CA ILE A 52 -12.87 11.08 11.73
C ILE A 52 -12.25 10.02 10.81
N LYS A 53 -12.00 10.35 9.54
CA LYS A 53 -11.35 9.44 8.58
C LYS A 53 -9.95 9.05 9.03
N GLU A 54 -9.17 10.01 9.53
CA GLU A 54 -7.84 9.76 10.08
C GLU A 54 -7.89 8.82 11.30
N LYS A 55 -8.76 9.11 12.28
CA LYS A 55 -8.96 8.22 13.43
C LYS A 55 -9.37 6.81 13.02
N ARG A 56 -10.25 6.68 12.02
CA ARG A 56 -10.68 5.38 11.49
C ARG A 56 -9.52 4.64 10.81
N MET A 57 -8.65 5.35 10.11
CA MET A 57 -7.47 4.76 9.47
C MET A 57 -6.50 4.19 10.50
N VAL A 58 -6.15 4.98 11.52
CA VAL A 58 -5.30 4.53 12.64
C VAL A 58 -5.90 3.31 13.34
N LEU A 59 -7.21 3.32 13.61
CA LEU A 59 -7.89 2.17 14.23
C LEU A 59 -7.81 0.92 13.34
N LYS A 60 -7.95 1.07 12.02
CA LYS A 60 -7.84 -0.04 11.07
C LYS A 60 -6.43 -0.63 11.07
N GLU A 61 -5.41 0.21 11.03
CA GLU A 61 -4.01 -0.20 11.08
C GLU A 61 -3.71 -0.97 12.37
N ASN A 62 -4.12 -0.43 13.52
CA ASN A 62 -3.97 -1.09 14.81
C ASN A 62 -4.69 -2.43 14.87
N SER A 63 -5.92 -2.50 14.35
CA SER A 63 -6.68 -3.75 14.30
C SER A 63 -6.03 -4.80 13.39
N THR A 64 -5.47 -4.39 12.24
CA THR A 64 -4.74 -5.29 11.35
C THR A 64 -3.45 -5.81 12.00
N ALA A 65 -2.70 -4.93 12.69
CA ALA A 65 -1.51 -5.33 13.43
C ALA A 65 -1.85 -6.36 14.53
N LEU A 66 -2.88 -6.10 15.34
CA LEU A 66 -3.33 -7.02 16.38
C LEU A 66 -3.77 -8.37 15.79
N MET A 67 -4.47 -8.37 14.66
CA MET A 67 -4.88 -9.62 14.00
C MET A 67 -3.68 -10.43 13.50
N SER A 68 -2.65 -9.75 12.99
CA SER A 68 -1.40 -10.40 12.57
C SER A 68 -0.66 -11.02 13.76
N GLU A 69 -0.61 -10.32 14.90
CA GLU A 69 0.00 -10.81 16.12
C GLU A 69 -0.76 -12.03 16.67
N LEU A 70 -2.09 -11.96 16.73
CA LEU A 70 -2.94 -13.09 17.13
C LEU A 70 -2.73 -14.31 16.23
N GLN A 71 -2.64 -14.10 14.92
CA GLN A 71 -2.38 -15.19 13.97
C GLN A 71 -1.03 -15.84 14.23
N SER A 72 0.02 -15.05 14.49
CA SER A 72 1.35 -15.55 14.84
C SER A 72 1.31 -16.42 16.11
N ILE A 73 0.62 -15.95 17.15
CA ILE A 73 0.46 -16.70 18.40
C ILE A 73 -0.30 -18.01 18.15
N VAL A 74 -1.38 -17.97 17.36
CA VAL A 74 -2.15 -19.18 17.01
C VAL A 74 -1.28 -20.18 16.26
N ASP A 75 -0.47 -19.71 15.31
CA ASP A 75 0.42 -20.58 14.53
C ASP A 75 1.54 -21.18 15.40
N GLU A 76 2.12 -20.41 16.32
CA GLU A 76 3.08 -20.91 17.30
C GLU A 76 2.48 -21.97 18.21
N LEU A 77 1.28 -21.74 18.74
CA LEU A 77 0.56 -22.73 19.57
C LEU A 77 0.22 -23.98 18.78
N ARG A 78 -0.18 -23.83 17.52
CA ARG A 78 -0.46 -24.94 16.62
C ARG A 78 0.79 -25.77 16.36
N LEU A 79 1.93 -25.11 16.17
CA LEU A 79 3.23 -25.77 16.07
C LEU A 79 3.58 -26.43 17.39
N GLN A 80 3.44 -25.80 18.56
CA GLN A 80 3.76 -26.43 19.84
C GLN A 80 2.92 -27.70 20.09
N ASN A 81 1.63 -27.66 19.75
CA ASN A 81 0.69 -28.76 19.91
C ASN A 81 0.71 -29.79 18.77
N GLU A 82 1.47 -29.54 17.69
CA GLU A 82 1.60 -30.49 16.59
C GLU A 82 2.35 -31.75 17.06
N PRO A 83 1.79 -32.96 16.86
CA PRO A 83 2.46 -34.21 17.19
C PRO A 83 3.85 -34.25 16.54
N LYS A 84 4.86 -34.69 17.31
CA LYS A 84 6.26 -34.73 16.85
C LYS A 84 6.42 -35.43 15.49
N GLU A 85 5.62 -36.45 15.23
CA GLU A 85 5.59 -37.19 13.97
C GLU A 85 5.16 -36.33 12.76
N GLN A 86 4.17 -35.45 12.93
CA GLN A 86 3.71 -34.55 11.88
C GLN A 86 4.76 -33.47 11.59
N LYS A 87 5.44 -32.95 12.62
CA LYS A 87 6.59 -32.04 12.45
C LYS A 87 7.72 -32.70 11.67
N LEU A 88 8.09 -33.93 12.04
CA LEU A 88 9.16 -34.67 11.36
C LEU A 88 8.81 -34.90 9.89
N LYS A 89 7.56 -35.24 9.58
CA LYS A 89 7.08 -35.45 8.20
C LYS A 89 7.17 -34.19 7.35
N LYS A 90 6.85 -33.01 7.92
CA LYS A 90 7.01 -31.72 7.23
C LYS A 90 8.48 -31.39 6.98
N ILE A 91 9.34 -31.55 7.99
CA ILE A 91 10.79 -31.32 7.85
C ILE A 91 11.36 -32.22 6.76
N TYR A 92 11.01 -33.51 6.77
CA TYR A 92 11.42 -34.45 5.73
C TYR A 92 10.96 -34.00 4.34
N GLY A 93 9.71 -33.55 4.20
CA GLY A 93 9.20 -33.03 2.94
C GLY A 93 9.92 -31.79 2.41
N TYR A 94 10.34 -30.86 3.29
CA TYR A 94 11.15 -29.71 2.91
C TYR A 94 12.57 -30.11 2.49
N VAL A 95 13.22 -30.96 3.28
CA VAL A 95 14.57 -31.48 2.95
C VAL A 95 14.56 -32.21 1.62
N GLN A 96 13.53 -33.02 1.34
CA GLN A 96 13.40 -33.71 0.06
C GLN A 96 13.28 -32.72 -1.12
N LYS A 97 12.44 -31.67 -0.99
CA LYS A 97 12.29 -30.66 -2.05
C LYS A 97 13.58 -29.89 -2.33
N GLU A 98 14.29 -29.49 -1.29
CA GLU A 98 15.59 -28.80 -1.42
C GLU A 98 16.64 -29.72 -2.07
N MET A 99 16.63 -31.01 -1.73
CA MET A 99 17.50 -32.02 -2.33
C MET A 99 17.16 -32.23 -3.82
N ASP A 100 15.88 -32.32 -4.17
CA ASP A 100 15.42 -32.48 -5.56
C ASP A 100 15.78 -31.26 -6.40
N ALA A 101 15.58 -30.03 -5.88
CA ALA A 101 15.96 -28.80 -6.56
C ALA A 101 17.48 -28.71 -6.79
N THR A 102 18.26 -29.07 -5.76
CA THR A 102 19.72 -29.12 -5.84
C THR A 102 20.19 -30.14 -6.89
N PHE A 103 19.57 -31.31 -6.93
CA PHE A 103 19.85 -32.36 -7.92
C PHE A 103 19.58 -31.86 -9.35
N ILE A 104 18.43 -31.22 -9.58
CA ILE A 104 18.08 -30.66 -10.89
C ILE A 104 19.12 -29.61 -11.32
N LEU A 105 19.47 -28.68 -10.42
CA LEU A 105 20.43 -27.62 -10.72
C LEU A 105 21.83 -28.17 -11.04
N GLN A 106 22.28 -29.19 -10.30
CA GLN A 106 23.56 -29.88 -10.57
C GLN A 106 23.56 -30.54 -11.94
N ASN A 107 22.48 -31.23 -12.31
CA ASN A 107 22.34 -31.86 -13.62
C ASN A 107 22.36 -30.83 -14.76
N ILE A 108 21.67 -29.70 -14.60
CA ILE A 108 21.69 -28.61 -15.57
C ILE A 108 23.10 -28.05 -15.72
N PHE A 109 23.78 -27.76 -14.60
CA PHE A 109 25.15 -27.24 -14.59
C PHE A 109 26.12 -28.17 -15.34
N GLN A 110 26.08 -29.47 -15.06
CA GLN A 110 26.92 -30.46 -15.73
C GLN A 110 26.65 -30.53 -17.24
N ARG A 111 25.38 -30.49 -17.65
CA ARG A 111 25.01 -30.49 -19.08
C ARG A 111 25.50 -29.23 -19.80
N LEU A 112 25.42 -28.07 -19.15
CA LEU A 112 25.91 -26.81 -19.72
C LEU A 112 27.43 -26.84 -19.91
N VAL A 113 28.17 -27.32 -18.90
CA VAL A 113 29.63 -27.48 -19.04
C VAL A 113 29.96 -28.43 -20.19
N HIS A 114 29.26 -29.57 -20.30
CA HIS A 114 29.47 -30.52 -21.39
C HIS A 114 29.15 -29.90 -22.77
N ALA A 115 28.01 -29.21 -22.91
CA ALA A 115 27.59 -28.59 -24.16
C ALA A 115 28.47 -27.41 -24.58
N SER A 116 29.09 -26.71 -23.63
CA SER A 116 29.98 -25.57 -23.90
C SER A 116 31.29 -25.95 -24.56
N GLN A 117 31.67 -27.25 -24.56
CA GLN A 117 32.94 -27.78 -25.07
C GLN A 117 34.20 -27.10 -24.48
N VAL A 118 34.06 -26.36 -23.37
CA VAL A 118 35.18 -25.76 -22.64
C VAL A 118 36.02 -26.88 -22.03
N ASN A 119 37.35 -26.75 -22.09
CA ASN A 119 38.28 -27.68 -21.44
C ASN A 119 38.28 -27.49 -19.92
N TRP A 120 37.22 -27.98 -19.28
CA TRP A 120 36.98 -27.83 -17.85
C TRP A 120 37.95 -28.63 -16.99
N VAL A 121 38.73 -29.56 -17.56
CA VAL A 121 39.73 -30.37 -16.85
C VAL A 121 40.99 -29.54 -16.56
N GLU A 122 41.33 -28.63 -17.48
CA GLU A 122 42.50 -27.75 -17.37
C GLU A 122 42.26 -26.52 -16.49
N ASP A 123 41.01 -26.07 -16.34
CA ASP A 123 40.63 -25.04 -15.37
C ASP A 123 40.39 -25.69 -13.99
N PRO A 124 41.27 -25.47 -12.98
CA PRO A 124 41.14 -26.10 -11.68
C PRO A 124 39.86 -25.69 -10.94
N LYS A 125 39.38 -24.46 -11.12
CA LYS A 125 38.16 -23.98 -10.46
C LYS A 125 36.93 -24.62 -11.07
N LEU A 126 36.90 -24.74 -12.40
CA LEU A 126 35.79 -25.38 -13.10
C LEU A 126 35.77 -26.89 -12.85
N ARG A 127 36.92 -27.55 -12.86
CA ARG A 127 37.07 -28.96 -12.48
C ARG A 127 36.52 -29.25 -11.09
N ASP A 128 36.89 -28.45 -10.10
CA ASP A 128 36.42 -28.63 -8.73
C ASP A 128 34.91 -28.41 -8.60
N ALA A 129 34.35 -27.43 -9.33
CA ALA A 129 32.92 -27.17 -9.36
C ALA A 129 32.12 -28.34 -9.98
N VAL A 130 32.58 -28.88 -11.11
CA VAL A 130 31.96 -30.02 -11.79
C VAL A 130 32.02 -31.29 -10.94
N ILE A 131 33.17 -31.56 -10.31
CA ILE A 131 33.35 -32.72 -9.43
C ILE A 131 32.45 -32.61 -8.18
N LYS A 132 32.38 -31.44 -7.54
CA LYS A 132 31.50 -31.23 -6.38
C LYS A 132 30.03 -31.38 -6.74
N ALA A 133 29.62 -30.90 -7.92
CA ALA A 133 28.26 -31.10 -8.41
C ALA A 133 27.94 -32.60 -8.66
N GLY A 134 28.94 -33.41 -9.04
CA GLY A 134 28.75 -34.85 -9.28
C GLY A 134 28.78 -35.75 -8.05
N LYS A 135 29.55 -35.41 -7.01
CA LYS A 135 29.69 -36.25 -5.81
C LYS A 135 28.41 -36.43 -5.00
N ASN A 136 27.48 -35.49 -5.09
CA ASN A 136 26.22 -35.54 -4.35
C ASN A 136 25.13 -36.39 -5.02
N LEU A 137 25.41 -36.95 -6.21
CA LEU A 137 24.48 -37.82 -6.96
C LEU A 137 24.58 -39.31 -6.54
N LEU A 138 25.58 -39.68 -5.73
CA LEU A 138 25.94 -41.08 -5.43
C LEU A 138 25.49 -41.57 -4.04
N CYS A 139 24.80 -40.74 -3.25
CA CYS A 139 24.22 -41.18 -1.98
C CYS A 139 22.74 -41.55 -2.17
N PHE A 140 22.49 -42.71 -2.78
CA PHE A 140 21.23 -43.45 -2.69
C PHE A 140 21.54 -44.94 -2.49
#